data_AF-A0A956H087-F1
#
_entry.id   AF-A0A956H087-F1
#
_cell.length_a   1.000
_cell.length_b   1.000
_cell.length_c   1.000
_cell.angle_alpha   90.00
_cell.angle_beta   90.00
_cell.angle_gamma   90.00
#
_symmetry.space_group_name_H-M   'P 1'
#
loop_
_entity.id
_entity.type
_entity.pdbx_description
1 polymer ?
#
loop_
_entity_poly.entity_id
_entity_poly.type
_entity_poly.pdbx_seq_one_letter_code
_entity_poly.pdbx_strand_id
1 'polypeptide(L)'
;MTVRYETEGQLAILTIDRPQRRNAVDRDTAAALADGFRRFDADPDLSVAILTGAGNCFCAGADLAAIGEGRPNRVDREGDGPMGPTRMLLSKPVIAAVEGWAVAGGLELALWCDLRVAARDAIFGVSCRRWGVPLIDGGTIRLPRLIGHARALDLILTGRDVGAEEALQIGLATRLCESGQALEVARELALQLAALPQRCMREDRLSSYEQWGMGLDGALGNELEHGLAVLGDPQFLAGVQRFFMRRQKDGVDPDLTATRVRRREVDPEATTVVPRVGDQDEERTTVLTRTAPTPDDDERTTVMRAASDDEDERTTIFGRD
;
A
#
# COMPACT_ATOMS: atom_id res chain seq x y z
N MET A 1 3.26 8.72 28.90
CA MET A 1 3.60 7.82 27.78
C MET A 1 3.93 8.66 26.56
N THR A 2 4.72 8.14 25.62
CA THR A 2 5.03 8.80 24.34
C THR A 2 3.99 8.52 23.24
N VAL A 3 3.19 7.48 23.43
CA VAL A 3 2.05 7.09 22.58
C VAL A 3 0.87 6.76 23.50
N ARG A 4 -0.32 7.29 23.21
CA ARG A 4 -1.58 6.81 23.81
C ARG A 4 -2.21 5.74 22.91
N TYR A 5 -2.80 4.72 23.54
CA TYR A 5 -3.53 3.65 22.89
C TYR A 5 -4.94 3.59 23.50
N GLU A 6 -5.94 3.94 22.71
CA GLU A 6 -7.34 4.05 23.10
C GLU A 6 -8.18 3.11 22.22
N THR A 7 -9.30 2.60 22.74
CA THR A 7 -10.17 1.64 22.02
C THR A 7 -11.62 2.06 22.08
N GLU A 8 -12.32 2.07 20.94
CA GLU A 8 -13.72 2.46 20.85
C GLU A 8 -14.49 1.49 19.95
N GLY A 9 -15.29 0.60 20.56
CA GLY A 9 -15.94 -0.50 19.84
C GLY A 9 -14.89 -1.38 19.14
N GLN A 10 -14.96 -1.47 17.81
CA GLN A 10 -14.00 -2.21 16.98
C GLN A 10 -12.77 -1.38 16.56
N LEU A 11 -12.56 -0.18 17.11
CA LEU A 11 -11.50 0.74 16.68
C LEU A 11 -10.33 0.78 17.67
N ALA A 12 -9.10 0.81 17.15
CA ALA A 12 -7.92 1.25 17.88
C ALA A 12 -7.54 2.69 17.48
N ILE A 13 -7.21 3.54 18.44
CA ILE A 13 -6.71 4.90 18.21
C ILE A 13 -5.33 5.01 18.86
N LEU A 14 -4.31 5.21 18.02
CA LEU A 14 -2.92 5.38 18.43
C LEU A 14 -2.54 6.85 18.21
N THR A 15 -2.32 7.58 19.30
CA THR A 15 -1.92 8.98 19.26
C THR A 15 -0.47 9.13 19.69
N ILE A 16 0.41 9.64 18.83
CA ILE A 16 1.75 10.09 19.25
C ILE A 16 1.57 11.32 20.14
N ASP A 17 2.08 11.27 21.36
CA ASP A 17 1.85 12.28 22.41
C ASP A 17 3.17 12.87 22.92
N ARG A 18 3.85 13.57 22.02
CA ARG A 18 5.04 14.41 22.27
C ARG A 18 4.88 15.78 21.60
N PRO A 19 3.78 16.54 21.82
CA PRO A 19 3.53 17.83 21.14
C PRO A 19 4.66 18.84 21.33
N GLN A 20 5.32 18.83 22.50
CA GLN A 20 6.51 19.63 22.82
C GLN A 20 7.76 19.29 21.98
N ARG A 21 7.73 18.17 21.25
CA ARG A 21 8.73 17.77 20.22
C ARG A 21 8.08 17.63 18.83
N ARG A 22 6.91 18.22 18.59
CA ARG A 22 6.12 18.09 17.34
C ARG A 22 5.87 16.63 16.93
N ASN A 23 5.66 15.76 17.92
CA ASN A 23 5.48 14.32 17.73
C ASN A 23 6.61 13.64 16.94
N ALA A 24 7.83 14.19 17.03
CA ALA A 24 9.02 13.49 16.58
C ALA A 24 9.18 12.16 17.33
N VAL A 25 9.70 11.14 16.66
CA VAL A 25 9.79 9.77 17.17
C VAL A 25 11.21 9.48 17.62
N ASP A 26 11.40 9.29 18.92
CA ASP A 26 12.58 8.67 19.51
C ASP A 26 12.42 7.14 19.60
N ARG A 27 13.46 6.45 20.07
CA ARG A 27 13.49 4.99 20.22
C ARG A 27 12.31 4.43 21.03
N ASP A 28 11.93 5.09 22.12
CA ASP A 28 10.87 4.63 23.02
C ASP A 28 9.49 4.85 22.37
N THR A 29 9.34 5.92 21.59
CA THR A 29 8.15 6.19 20.76
C THR A 29 8.01 5.18 19.62
N ALA A 30 9.12 4.83 18.95
CA ALA A 30 9.13 3.83 17.88
C ALA A 30 8.70 2.44 18.40
N ALA A 31 9.26 2.03 19.55
CA ALA A 31 8.87 0.78 20.22
C ALA A 31 7.38 0.80 20.61
N ALA A 32 6.92 1.87 21.27
CA ALA A 32 5.52 2.00 21.70
C ALA A 32 4.52 2.01 20.54
N LEU A 33 4.87 2.58 19.38
CA LEU A 33 4.05 2.48 18.16
C LEU A 33 3.98 1.03 17.65
N ALA A 34 5.12 0.36 17.49
CA ALA A 34 5.15 -1.01 16.99
C ALA A 34 4.44 -2.00 17.95
N ASP A 35 4.62 -1.83 19.26
CA ASP A 35 3.91 -2.62 20.29
C ASP A 35 2.40 -2.36 20.25
N GLY A 36 1.98 -1.10 20.06
CA GLY A 36 0.57 -0.75 19.88
C GLY A 36 -0.04 -1.39 18.62
N PHE A 37 0.67 -1.37 17.50
CA PHE A 37 0.16 -2.00 16.27
C PHE A 37 0.19 -3.53 16.32
N ARG A 38 1.19 -4.16 16.95
CA ARG A 38 1.18 -5.62 17.22
C ARG A 38 0.04 -6.01 18.15
N ARG A 39 -0.29 -5.19 19.16
CA ARG A 39 -1.50 -5.38 20.00
C ARG A 39 -2.78 -5.29 19.16
N PHE A 40 -2.93 -4.24 18.36
CA PHE A 40 -4.13 -4.05 17.52
C PHE A 40 -4.35 -5.20 16.52
N ASP A 41 -3.29 -5.66 15.85
CA ASP A 41 -3.44 -6.70 14.82
C ASP A 41 -3.79 -8.06 15.44
N ALA A 42 -3.26 -8.37 16.62
CA ALA A 42 -3.57 -9.58 17.38
C ALA A 42 -4.98 -9.61 18.03
N ASP A 43 -5.60 -8.46 18.28
CA ASP A 43 -6.87 -8.35 19.04
C ASP A 43 -8.10 -8.64 18.14
N PRO A 44 -8.81 -9.77 18.31
CA PRO A 44 -9.87 -10.19 17.37
C PRO A 44 -11.11 -9.28 17.39
N ASP A 45 -11.34 -8.52 18.46
CA ASP A 45 -12.48 -7.61 18.58
C ASP A 45 -12.24 -6.27 17.85
N LEU A 46 -10.99 -5.99 17.45
CA LEU A 46 -10.60 -4.78 16.74
C LEU A 46 -10.44 -5.02 15.23
N SER A 47 -11.00 -4.10 14.44
CA SER A 47 -11.12 -4.20 12.98
C SER A 47 -10.38 -3.13 12.19
N VAL A 48 -10.22 -1.92 12.73
CA VAL A 48 -9.55 -0.79 12.05
C VAL A 48 -8.75 0.03 13.06
N ALA A 49 -7.54 0.47 12.68
CA ALA A 49 -6.74 1.37 13.50
C ALA A 49 -6.68 2.78 12.90
N ILE A 50 -6.51 3.79 13.77
CA ILE A 50 -6.25 5.17 13.41
C ILE A 50 -4.92 5.59 14.04
N LEU A 51 -4.02 6.14 13.23
CA LEU A 51 -2.79 6.80 13.68
C LEU A 51 -3.00 8.31 13.63
N THR A 52 -2.63 9.02 14.70
CA THR A 52 -2.65 10.49 14.75
C THR A 52 -1.58 11.06 15.69
N GLY A 53 -1.51 12.39 15.80
CA GLY A 53 -0.56 13.10 16.66
C GLY A 53 -1.23 14.21 17.48
N ALA A 54 -0.90 14.31 18.77
CA ALA A 54 -1.43 15.33 19.67
C ALA A 54 -0.88 16.73 19.36
N GLY A 55 -1.71 17.78 19.55
CA GLY A 55 -1.26 19.17 19.47
C GLY A 55 -1.02 19.71 18.06
N ASN A 56 -1.96 19.45 17.14
CA ASN A 56 -2.01 20.01 15.78
C ASN A 56 -0.75 19.75 14.92
N CYS A 57 -0.21 18.53 15.07
CA CYS A 57 0.95 18.06 14.32
C CYS A 57 0.96 16.53 14.30
N PHE A 58 0.87 15.89 13.14
CA PHE A 58 0.90 14.44 13.03
C PHE A 58 2.24 13.86 13.50
N CYS A 59 3.34 14.17 12.80
CA CYS A 59 4.69 13.72 13.14
C CYS A 59 5.75 14.51 12.35
N ALA A 60 6.76 15.04 13.06
CA ALA A 60 7.89 15.76 12.46
C ALA A 60 9.06 14.85 11.98
N GLY A 61 8.93 13.52 12.07
CA GLY A 61 9.98 12.55 11.73
C GLY A 61 10.79 12.08 12.94
N ALA A 62 12.02 11.61 12.72
CA ALA A 62 12.88 11.12 13.79
C ALA A 62 13.31 12.25 14.74
N ASP A 63 13.45 11.95 16.03
CA ASP A 63 13.89 12.92 17.04
C ASP A 63 15.38 13.24 16.89
N LEU A 64 15.69 14.30 16.12
CA LEU A 64 17.06 14.74 15.87
C LEU A 64 17.81 15.16 17.14
N ALA A 65 17.10 15.57 18.20
CA ALA A 65 17.74 15.85 19.49
C ALA A 65 18.19 14.55 20.17
N ALA A 66 17.33 13.52 20.20
CA ALA A 66 17.72 12.20 20.70
C ALA A 66 18.91 11.60 19.90
N ILE A 67 18.95 11.80 18.58
CA ILE A 67 20.12 11.41 17.75
C ILE A 67 21.39 12.16 18.18
N GLY A 68 21.32 13.49 18.35
CA GLY A 68 22.45 14.32 18.81
C GLY A 68 22.92 13.99 20.25
N GLU A 69 22.01 13.51 21.10
CA GLU A 69 22.29 12.99 22.45
C GLU A 69 22.89 11.56 22.45
N GLY A 70 23.17 10.97 21.28
CA GLY A 70 23.70 9.61 21.18
C GLY A 70 22.66 8.51 21.40
N ARG A 71 21.37 8.83 21.34
CA ARG A 71 20.22 7.93 21.54
C ARG A 71 19.38 7.76 20.26
N PRO A 72 19.97 7.43 19.09
CA PRO A 72 19.21 7.29 17.85
C PRO A 72 18.22 6.12 17.91
N ASN A 73 17.26 6.12 16.99
CA ASN A 73 16.33 5.00 16.82
C ASN A 73 17.07 3.74 16.32
N ARG A 74 16.40 2.59 16.30
CA ARG A 74 16.99 1.31 15.87
C ARG A 74 17.08 1.26 14.35
N VAL A 75 18.30 1.17 13.80
CA VAL A 75 18.54 1.09 12.34
C VAL A 75 19.27 -0.21 12.01
N ASP A 76 18.53 -1.32 12.15
CA ASP A 76 18.98 -2.65 11.72
C ASP A 76 18.36 -3.03 10.37
N ARG A 77 18.79 -4.17 9.81
CA ARG A 77 18.10 -4.80 8.67
C ARG A 77 16.75 -5.39 9.09
N GLU A 78 16.74 -6.13 10.20
CA GLU A 78 15.57 -6.85 10.71
C GLU A 78 14.80 -6.07 11.78
N GLY A 79 13.46 -6.24 11.80
CA GLY A 79 12.56 -5.66 12.80
C GLY A 79 11.64 -4.56 12.27
N ASP A 80 10.79 -4.03 13.16
CA ASP A 80 9.60 -3.24 12.81
C ASP A 80 9.89 -1.97 11.96
N GLY A 81 11.03 -1.29 12.20
CA GLY A 81 11.47 -0.10 11.46
C GLY A 81 11.99 1.05 12.34
N PRO A 82 12.85 1.96 11.84
CA PRO A 82 13.38 3.09 12.62
C PRO A 82 12.32 4.05 13.20
N MET A 83 11.19 4.24 12.52
CA MET A 83 10.06 5.07 12.98
C MET A 83 8.98 4.26 13.73
N GLY A 84 9.23 2.98 14.02
CA GLY A 84 8.27 2.09 14.67
C GLY A 84 7.72 1.04 13.70
N PRO A 85 6.45 1.09 13.29
CA PRO A 85 5.78 0.01 12.57
C PRO A 85 6.07 -0.04 11.05
N THR A 86 6.97 0.78 10.55
CA THR A 86 7.05 1.19 9.12
C THR A 86 7.48 0.10 8.14
N ARG A 87 7.98 -1.05 8.62
CA ARG A 87 8.25 -2.27 7.84
C ARG A 87 7.26 -3.41 8.13
N MET A 88 6.35 -3.23 9.09
CA MET A 88 5.28 -4.17 9.36
C MET A 88 4.23 -4.15 8.24
N LEU A 89 3.63 -5.30 7.96
CA LEU A 89 2.40 -5.45 7.19
C LEU A 89 1.35 -6.08 8.11
N LEU A 90 0.32 -5.31 8.48
CA LEU A 90 -0.75 -5.78 9.37
C LEU A 90 -1.81 -6.54 8.58
N SER A 91 -2.52 -7.46 9.23
CA SER A 91 -3.71 -8.12 8.66
C SER A 91 -4.93 -7.17 8.52
N LYS A 92 -4.91 -6.03 9.20
CA LYS A 92 -6.02 -5.07 9.30
C LYS A 92 -5.67 -3.67 8.77
N PRO A 93 -6.66 -2.90 8.27
CA PRO A 93 -6.44 -1.55 7.74
C PRO A 93 -6.09 -0.51 8.81
N VAL A 94 -5.27 0.47 8.43
CA VAL A 94 -4.87 1.63 9.25
C VAL A 94 -5.15 2.94 8.50
N ILE A 95 -5.71 3.92 9.19
CA ILE A 95 -5.99 5.28 8.67
C ILE A 95 -5.06 6.28 9.36
N ALA A 96 -4.35 7.10 8.60
CA ALA A 96 -3.67 8.29 9.14
C ALA A 96 -4.67 9.46 9.22
N ALA A 97 -4.88 9.98 10.43
CA ALA A 97 -5.60 11.23 10.69
C ALA A 97 -4.57 12.36 10.87
N VAL A 98 -4.37 13.14 9.81
CA VAL A 98 -3.26 14.10 9.68
C VAL A 98 -3.73 15.53 9.95
N GLU A 99 -3.42 16.03 11.14
CA GLU A 99 -3.44 17.45 11.50
C GLU A 99 -2.03 18.05 11.31
N GLY A 100 -1.90 19.23 10.71
CA GLY A 100 -0.62 19.91 10.56
C GLY A 100 0.49 19.06 9.90
N TRP A 101 1.68 19.04 10.50
CA TRP A 101 2.89 18.52 9.84
C TRP A 101 3.00 16.98 9.88
N ALA A 102 3.09 16.36 8.70
CA ALA A 102 3.46 14.96 8.48
C ALA A 102 4.70 14.90 7.57
N VAL A 103 5.89 15.09 8.15
CA VAL A 103 7.13 15.33 7.40
C VAL A 103 8.27 14.39 7.78
N ALA A 104 9.23 14.21 6.87
CA ALA A 104 10.35 13.27 7.03
C ALA A 104 9.84 11.85 7.37
N GLY A 105 10.34 11.21 8.43
CA GLY A 105 9.80 9.91 8.88
C GLY A 105 8.31 9.95 9.26
N GLY A 106 7.75 11.13 9.55
CA GLY A 106 6.31 11.32 9.76
C GLY A 106 5.50 11.23 8.46
N LEU A 107 6.10 11.62 7.33
CA LEU A 107 5.57 11.29 6.01
C LEU A 107 5.62 9.77 5.79
N GLU A 108 6.74 9.11 6.14
CA GLU A 108 6.88 7.65 5.98
C GLU A 108 5.87 6.86 6.83
N LEU A 109 5.51 7.33 8.04
CA LEU A 109 4.40 6.81 8.85
C LEU A 109 3.03 7.03 8.19
N ALA A 110 2.76 8.23 7.67
CA ALA A 110 1.50 8.51 6.97
C ALA A 110 1.36 7.68 5.68
N LEU A 111 2.46 7.44 4.96
CA LEU A 111 2.55 6.58 3.77
C LEU A 111 2.45 5.08 4.11
N TRP A 112 2.77 4.66 5.33
CA TRP A 112 2.65 3.27 5.79
C TRP A 112 1.18 2.88 6.07
N CYS A 113 0.37 3.83 6.55
CA CYS A 113 -1.08 3.63 6.66
C CYS A 113 -1.72 3.38 5.28
N ASP A 114 -2.88 2.72 5.24
CA ASP A 114 -3.63 2.48 4.01
C ASP A 114 -4.22 3.80 3.46
N LEU A 115 -4.98 4.48 4.31
CA LEU A 115 -5.75 5.67 3.97
C LEU A 115 -5.24 6.90 4.73
N ARG A 116 -5.46 8.08 4.15
CA ARG A 116 -5.04 9.38 4.72
C ARG A 116 -6.20 10.37 4.68
N VAL A 117 -6.66 10.77 5.86
CA VAL A 117 -7.56 11.91 6.07
C VAL A 117 -6.69 13.08 6.48
N ALA A 118 -6.71 14.16 5.69
CA ALA A 118 -5.90 15.35 5.94
C ALA A 118 -6.79 16.55 6.30
N ALA A 119 -6.41 17.29 7.33
CA ALA A 119 -6.91 18.63 7.60
C ALA A 119 -6.43 19.62 6.53
N ARG A 120 -7.11 20.77 6.36
CA ARG A 120 -6.66 21.81 5.40
C ARG A 120 -5.29 22.40 5.70
N ASP A 121 -4.91 22.49 6.98
CA ASP A 121 -3.59 22.93 7.41
C ASP A 121 -2.55 21.80 7.42
N ALA A 122 -2.89 20.61 6.91
CA ALA A 122 -1.94 19.50 6.80
C ALA A 122 -0.83 19.83 5.79
N ILE A 123 0.41 19.57 6.20
CA ILE A 123 1.62 19.80 5.41
C ILE A 123 2.44 18.51 5.36
N PHE A 124 2.64 18.01 4.15
CA PHE A 124 3.45 16.81 3.85
C PHE A 124 4.79 17.23 3.23
N GLY A 125 5.86 16.44 3.42
CA GLY A 125 7.14 16.77 2.79
C GLY A 125 8.35 15.93 3.24
N VAL A 126 9.37 15.87 2.39
CA VAL A 126 10.64 15.17 2.65
C VAL A 126 11.64 16.15 3.32
N SER A 127 11.19 16.82 4.38
CA SER A 127 11.94 17.93 4.99
C SER A 127 13.27 17.51 5.64
N CYS A 128 13.48 16.20 5.86
CA CYS A 128 14.76 15.58 6.22
C CYS A 128 15.89 15.87 5.21
N ARG A 129 15.55 16.16 3.95
CA ARG A 129 16.49 16.55 2.89
C ARG A 129 17.43 17.70 3.28
N ARG A 130 16.96 18.62 4.14
CA ARG A 130 17.72 19.78 4.64
C ARG A 130 18.77 19.40 5.71
N TRP A 131 18.72 18.18 6.24
CA TRP A 131 19.54 17.69 7.36
C TRP A 131 20.42 16.48 6.99
N GLY A 132 20.40 16.04 5.73
CA GLY A 132 21.15 14.84 5.28
C GLY A 132 20.58 13.50 5.78
N VAL A 133 19.43 13.51 6.46
CA VAL A 133 18.78 12.29 6.98
C VAL A 133 18.05 11.56 5.84
N PRO A 134 18.33 10.27 5.60
CA PRO A 134 17.73 9.52 4.49
C PRO A 134 16.30 9.05 4.81
N LEU A 135 15.55 8.72 3.75
CA LEU A 135 14.30 7.95 3.85
C LEU A 135 14.64 6.45 3.94
N ILE A 136 14.33 5.81 5.06
CA ILE A 136 14.67 4.40 5.37
C ILE A 136 13.51 3.61 6.01
N ASP A 137 12.32 4.20 6.00
CA ASP A 137 11.06 3.71 6.56
C ASP A 137 10.01 3.44 5.46
N GLY A 138 10.47 3.37 4.21
CA GLY A 138 9.68 2.98 3.04
C GLY A 138 9.23 4.14 2.14
N GLY A 139 9.60 5.39 2.43
CA GLY A 139 9.21 6.57 1.65
C GLY A 139 9.62 6.50 0.19
N THR A 140 10.83 6.01 -0.10
CA THR A 140 11.34 5.76 -1.46
C THR A 140 10.62 4.64 -2.22
N ILE A 141 9.78 3.84 -1.55
CA ILE A 141 8.99 2.76 -2.15
C ILE A 141 7.51 3.13 -2.23
N ARG A 142 6.92 3.60 -1.12
CA ARG A 142 5.48 3.90 -1.00
C ARG A 142 5.09 5.19 -1.72
N LEU A 143 5.89 6.26 -1.62
CA LEU A 143 5.58 7.54 -2.28
C LEU A 143 5.49 7.41 -3.82
N PRO A 144 6.46 6.82 -4.56
CA PRO A 144 6.35 6.69 -6.01
C PRO A 144 5.24 5.73 -6.47
N ARG A 145 4.85 4.74 -5.64
CA ARG A 145 3.69 3.87 -5.90
C ARG A 145 2.36 4.60 -5.75
N LEU A 146 2.26 5.57 -4.83
CA LEU A 146 1.04 6.34 -4.57
C LEU A 146 0.84 7.53 -5.52
N ILE A 147 1.86 8.36 -5.74
CA ILE A 147 1.72 9.64 -6.47
C ILE A 147 2.38 9.67 -7.86
N GLY A 148 2.97 8.54 -8.27
CA GLY A 148 3.77 8.43 -9.49
C GLY A 148 5.21 8.90 -9.31
N HIS A 149 6.15 8.23 -10.00
CA HIS A 149 7.59 8.37 -9.75
C HIS A 149 8.11 9.81 -9.93
N ALA A 150 7.64 10.54 -10.94
CA ALA A 150 8.11 11.92 -11.19
C ALA A 150 7.73 12.89 -10.05
N ARG A 151 6.50 12.82 -9.52
CA ARG A 151 6.07 13.64 -8.38
C ARG A 151 6.79 13.22 -7.09
N ALA A 152 7.00 11.92 -6.90
CA ALA A 152 7.79 11.43 -5.76
C ALA A 152 9.25 11.94 -5.81
N LEU A 153 9.88 11.96 -6.99
CA LEU A 153 11.23 12.53 -7.15
C LEU A 153 11.27 14.04 -6.88
N ASP A 154 10.29 14.83 -7.32
CA ASP A 154 10.17 16.25 -6.97
C ASP A 154 10.21 16.45 -5.44
N LEU A 155 9.31 15.78 -4.71
CA LEU A 155 9.27 15.81 -3.24
C LEU A 155 10.58 15.34 -2.60
N ILE A 156 11.13 14.20 -3.03
CA ILE A 156 12.34 13.57 -2.45
C ILE A 156 13.60 14.39 -2.69
N LEU A 157 13.76 14.97 -3.88
CA LEU A 157 14.98 15.70 -4.27
C LEU A 157 14.99 17.12 -3.72
N THR A 158 13.85 17.81 -3.74
CA THR A 158 13.72 19.20 -3.26
C THR A 158 13.53 19.31 -1.75
N GLY A 159 12.84 18.34 -1.13
CA GLY A 159 12.36 18.49 0.25
C GLY A 159 11.39 19.65 0.43
N ARG A 160 10.62 19.97 -0.63
CA ARG A 160 9.53 20.95 -0.58
C ARG A 160 8.36 20.44 0.26
N ASP A 161 7.56 21.40 0.70
CA ASP A 161 6.34 21.18 1.45
C ASP A 161 5.14 21.09 0.46
N VAL A 162 4.14 20.29 0.81
CA VAL A 162 2.93 19.98 0.02
C VAL A 162 1.71 20.20 0.91
N GLY A 163 0.84 21.13 0.54
CA GLY A 163 -0.41 21.41 1.26
C GLY A 163 -1.51 20.38 0.99
N ALA A 164 -2.55 20.39 1.83
CA ALA A 164 -3.62 19.39 1.80
C ALA A 164 -4.34 19.26 0.45
N GLU A 165 -4.71 20.37 -0.20
CA GLU A 165 -5.36 20.36 -1.51
C GLU A 165 -4.48 19.74 -2.61
N GLU A 166 -3.17 20.04 -2.64
CA GLU A 166 -2.24 19.36 -3.56
C GLU A 166 -2.11 17.88 -3.19
N ALA A 167 -2.01 17.56 -1.90
CA ALA A 167 -1.91 16.18 -1.43
C ALA A 167 -3.11 15.33 -1.90
N LEU A 168 -4.34 15.87 -1.87
CA LEU A 168 -5.51 15.21 -2.46
C LEU A 168 -5.37 15.08 -3.98
N GLN A 169 -5.01 16.17 -4.68
CA GLN A 169 -4.91 16.20 -6.15
C GLN A 169 -3.89 15.20 -6.72
N ILE A 170 -2.79 14.95 -6.01
CA ILE A 170 -1.72 14.04 -6.46
C ILE A 170 -1.90 12.59 -6.02
N GLY A 171 -2.90 12.28 -5.19
CA GLY A 171 -3.13 10.94 -4.61
C GLY A 171 -2.36 10.65 -3.32
N LEU A 172 -1.74 11.66 -2.70
CA LEU A 172 -1.04 11.52 -1.42
C LEU A 172 -2.05 11.40 -0.26
N ALA A 173 -3.07 12.26 -0.23
CA ALA A 173 -4.20 12.17 0.69
C ALA A 173 -5.42 11.56 -0.02
N THR A 174 -6.28 10.88 0.74
CA THR A 174 -7.51 10.24 0.20
C THR A 174 -8.79 11.01 0.52
N ARG A 175 -8.78 11.86 1.56
CA ARG A 175 -9.91 12.72 1.97
C ARG A 175 -9.38 14.01 2.58
N LEU A 176 -10.18 15.07 2.47
CA LEU A 176 -9.97 16.34 3.17
C LEU A 176 -11.05 16.57 4.24
N CYS A 177 -10.70 17.35 5.25
CA CYS A 177 -11.58 17.83 6.32
C CYS A 177 -11.10 19.21 6.81
N GLU A 178 -11.92 19.92 7.58
CA GLU A 178 -11.50 21.19 8.19
C GLU A 178 -10.54 20.92 9.37
N SER A 179 -9.71 21.90 9.74
CA SER A 179 -8.66 21.71 10.76
C SER A 179 -9.22 21.37 12.13
N GLY A 180 -8.59 20.42 12.82
CA GLY A 180 -9.07 19.83 14.05
C GLY A 180 -10.13 18.73 13.88
N GLN A 181 -10.50 18.35 12.64
CA GLN A 181 -11.49 17.30 12.37
C GLN A 181 -10.90 16.00 11.81
N ALA A 182 -9.59 15.90 11.55
CA ALA A 182 -9.01 14.74 10.86
C ALA A 182 -9.19 13.44 11.66
N LEU A 183 -9.13 13.51 12.99
CA LEU A 183 -9.41 12.37 13.86
C LEU A 183 -10.88 11.93 13.79
N GLU A 184 -11.85 12.86 13.79
CA GLU A 184 -13.28 12.50 13.75
C GLU A 184 -13.68 11.97 12.36
N VAL A 185 -13.24 12.61 11.28
CA VAL A 185 -13.49 12.11 9.92
C VAL A 185 -12.77 10.77 9.65
N ALA A 186 -11.64 10.50 10.31
CA ALA A 186 -11.03 9.17 10.33
C ALA A 186 -11.83 8.16 11.18
N ARG A 187 -12.43 8.57 12.31
CA ARG A 187 -13.32 7.73 13.13
C ARG A 187 -14.58 7.34 12.37
N GLU A 188 -15.25 8.29 11.71
CA GLU A 188 -16.39 8.02 10.81
C GLU A 188 -16.04 7.01 9.71
N LEU A 189 -14.89 7.19 9.04
CA LEU A 189 -14.37 6.24 8.05
C LEU A 189 -14.05 4.87 8.67
N ALA A 190 -13.44 4.83 9.84
CA ALA A 190 -13.10 3.59 10.51
C ALA A 190 -14.36 2.79 10.90
N LEU A 191 -15.42 3.46 11.37
CA LEU A 191 -16.72 2.84 11.63
C LEU A 191 -17.38 2.32 10.33
N GLN A 192 -17.27 3.06 9.22
CA GLN A 192 -17.75 2.60 7.91
C GLN A 192 -17.04 1.31 7.48
N LEU A 193 -15.71 1.25 7.60
CA LEU A 193 -14.91 0.07 7.26
C LEU A 193 -15.15 -1.12 8.22
N ALA A 194 -15.30 -0.86 9.53
CA ALA A 194 -15.59 -1.89 10.53
C ALA A 194 -16.99 -2.52 10.40
N ALA A 195 -17.90 -1.90 9.63
CA ALA A 195 -19.22 -2.44 9.30
C ALA A 195 -19.25 -3.32 8.03
N LEU A 196 -18.16 -3.35 7.26
CA LEU A 196 -18.04 -4.19 6.06
C LEU A 196 -17.69 -5.65 6.41
N PRO A 197 -17.93 -6.62 5.49
CA PRO A 197 -17.43 -7.99 5.62
C PRO A 197 -15.90 -7.99 5.76
N GLN A 198 -15.42 -8.21 6.98
CA GLN A 198 -14.03 -7.97 7.36
C GLN A 198 -13.05 -8.86 6.62
N ARG A 199 -13.42 -10.11 6.32
CA ARG A 199 -12.50 -11.02 5.63
C ARG A 199 -12.25 -10.58 4.19
N CYS A 200 -13.31 -10.39 3.40
CA CYS A 200 -13.23 -9.87 2.02
C CYS A 200 -12.31 -8.64 1.94
N MET A 201 -12.64 -7.60 2.70
CA MET A 201 -11.89 -6.34 2.72
C MET A 201 -10.40 -6.49 3.10
N ARG A 202 -10.04 -7.47 3.94
CA ARG A 202 -8.65 -7.70 4.38
C ARG A 202 -7.86 -8.55 3.38
N GLU A 203 -8.50 -9.54 2.77
CA GLU A 203 -7.91 -10.41 1.73
C GLU A 203 -7.68 -9.61 0.43
N ASP A 204 -8.68 -8.85 -0.02
CA ASP A 204 -8.57 -7.91 -1.16
C ASP A 204 -7.41 -6.92 -0.97
N ARG A 205 -7.29 -6.38 0.26
CA ARG A 205 -6.22 -5.47 0.67
C ARG A 205 -4.85 -6.16 0.65
N LEU A 206 -4.72 -7.37 1.18
CA LEU A 206 -3.45 -8.08 1.26
C LEU A 206 -2.91 -8.40 -0.15
N SER A 207 -3.76 -8.90 -1.04
CA SER A 207 -3.45 -9.07 -2.47
C SER A 207 -2.83 -7.81 -3.10
N SER A 208 -3.43 -6.65 -2.82
CA SER A 208 -2.97 -5.36 -3.37
C SER A 208 -1.56 -4.93 -2.91
N TYR A 209 -1.11 -5.42 -1.74
CA TYR A 209 0.26 -5.20 -1.23
C TYR A 209 1.28 -6.18 -1.83
N GLU A 210 0.89 -7.43 -2.03
CA GLU A 210 1.77 -8.51 -2.47
C GLU A 210 2.07 -8.46 -3.97
N GLN A 211 1.08 -8.12 -4.81
CA GLN A 211 1.20 -8.11 -6.27
C GLN A 211 2.33 -7.22 -6.83
N TRP A 212 2.79 -6.21 -6.09
CA TRP A 212 3.78 -5.22 -6.55
C TRP A 212 5.15 -5.80 -6.96
N GLY A 213 5.46 -7.05 -6.59
CA GLY A 213 6.67 -7.77 -7.01
C GLY A 213 6.44 -8.86 -8.06
N MET A 214 5.21 -9.06 -8.52
CA MET A 214 4.78 -10.21 -9.32
C MET A 214 4.62 -9.84 -10.81
N GLY A 215 4.72 -10.85 -11.68
CA GLY A 215 4.17 -10.77 -13.04
C GLY A 215 2.64 -10.92 -13.02
N LEU A 216 1.95 -10.42 -14.05
CA LEU A 216 0.48 -10.34 -14.08
C LEU A 216 -0.21 -11.70 -13.77
N ASP A 217 0.24 -12.79 -14.39
CA ASP A 217 -0.37 -14.11 -14.18
C ASP A 217 -0.19 -14.60 -12.73
N GLY A 218 0.94 -14.26 -12.09
CA GLY A 218 1.20 -14.55 -10.68
C GLY A 218 0.35 -13.68 -9.74
N ALA A 219 0.18 -12.41 -10.06
CA ALA A 219 -0.70 -11.49 -9.32
C ALA A 219 -2.18 -11.93 -9.38
N LEU A 220 -2.64 -12.37 -10.55
CA LEU A 220 -4.00 -12.93 -10.72
C LEU A 220 -4.17 -14.28 -10.00
N GLY A 221 -3.11 -15.09 -9.92
CA GLY A 221 -3.07 -16.29 -9.07
C GLY A 221 -3.23 -15.94 -7.59
N ASN A 222 -2.46 -14.97 -7.10
CA ASN A 222 -2.51 -14.49 -5.70
C ASN A 222 -3.90 -13.91 -5.35
N GLU A 223 -4.47 -13.11 -6.25
CA GLU A 223 -5.84 -12.58 -6.11
C GLU A 223 -6.89 -13.70 -6.03
N LEU A 224 -6.75 -14.75 -6.84
CA LEU A 224 -7.64 -15.91 -6.80
C LEU A 224 -7.50 -16.72 -5.50
N GLU A 225 -6.29 -16.89 -4.95
CA GLU A 225 -6.08 -17.58 -3.67
C GLU A 225 -6.75 -16.83 -2.50
N HIS A 226 -6.59 -15.50 -2.43
CA HIS A 226 -7.34 -14.65 -1.51
C HIS A 226 -8.86 -14.73 -1.73
N GLY A 227 -9.32 -14.65 -2.98
CA GLY A 227 -10.74 -14.77 -3.31
C GLY A 227 -11.36 -16.10 -2.89
N LEU A 228 -10.64 -17.21 -3.06
CA LEU A 228 -11.08 -18.55 -2.62
C LEU A 228 -11.18 -18.64 -1.09
N ALA A 229 -10.28 -17.99 -0.35
CA ALA A 229 -10.37 -17.88 1.10
C ALA A 229 -11.65 -17.15 1.56
N VAL A 230 -12.10 -16.12 0.82
CA VAL A 230 -13.35 -15.38 1.08
C VAL A 230 -14.60 -16.17 0.69
N LEU A 231 -14.58 -16.91 -0.43
CA LEU A 231 -15.75 -17.67 -0.91
C LEU A 231 -16.17 -18.80 0.04
N GLY A 232 -15.25 -19.33 0.84
CA GLY A 232 -15.54 -20.27 1.93
C GLY A 232 -16.11 -19.66 3.21
N ASP A 233 -16.26 -18.33 3.29
CA ASP A 233 -16.54 -17.63 4.55
C ASP A 233 -18.06 -17.42 4.82
N PRO A 234 -18.53 -17.62 6.07
CA PRO A 234 -19.92 -17.32 6.44
C PRO A 234 -20.36 -15.87 6.16
N GLN A 235 -19.45 -14.88 6.23
CA GLN A 235 -19.77 -13.48 5.95
C GLN A 235 -20.13 -13.25 4.47
N PHE A 236 -19.52 -14.01 3.55
CA PHE A 236 -19.86 -13.96 2.12
C PHE A 236 -21.29 -14.43 1.89
N LEU A 237 -21.66 -15.62 2.41
CA LEU A 237 -23.01 -16.17 2.27
C LEU A 237 -24.08 -15.26 2.92
N ALA A 238 -23.80 -14.69 4.09
CA ALA A 238 -24.69 -13.71 4.73
C ALA A 238 -24.81 -12.40 3.91
N GLY A 239 -23.74 -11.99 3.23
CA GLY A 239 -23.75 -10.88 2.27
C GLY A 239 -24.68 -11.14 1.09
N VAL A 240 -24.56 -12.31 0.46
CA VAL A 240 -25.40 -12.74 -0.68
C VAL A 240 -26.88 -12.80 -0.29
N GLN A 241 -27.22 -13.40 0.86
CA GLN A 241 -28.60 -13.45 1.35
C GLN A 241 -29.20 -12.05 1.57
N ARG A 242 -28.44 -11.15 2.20
CA ARG A 242 -28.84 -9.75 2.45
C ARG A 242 -29.06 -8.95 1.16
N PHE A 243 -28.30 -9.23 0.10
CA PHE A 243 -28.50 -8.62 -1.22
C PHE A 243 -29.85 -9.00 -1.84
N PHE A 244 -30.21 -10.29 -1.83
CA PHE A 244 -31.51 -10.75 -2.34
C PHE A 244 -32.69 -10.22 -1.51
N MET A 245 -32.60 -10.25 -0.17
CA MET A 245 -33.63 -9.68 0.70
C MET A 245 -33.84 -8.17 0.47
N ARG A 246 -32.79 -7.43 0.10
CA ARG A 246 -32.91 -6.02 -0.27
C ARG A 246 -33.64 -5.85 -1.60
N ARG A 247 -33.26 -6.60 -2.65
CA ARG A 247 -33.92 -6.51 -3.96
C ARG A 247 -35.40 -6.85 -3.93
N GLN A 248 -35.79 -7.85 -3.13
CA GLN A 248 -37.21 -8.17 -2.88
C GLN A 248 -37.99 -6.99 -2.25
N LYS A 249 -37.36 -6.23 -1.34
CA LYS A 249 -37.97 -5.01 -0.74
C LYS A 249 -38.01 -3.84 -1.71
N ASP A 250 -37.01 -3.72 -2.58
CA ASP A 250 -36.91 -2.70 -3.62
C ASP A 250 -37.84 -3.01 -4.84
N GLY A 251 -38.70 -4.03 -4.74
CA GLY A 251 -39.67 -4.41 -5.78
C GLY A 251 -39.07 -5.14 -6.99
N VAL A 252 -37.80 -5.55 -6.92
CA VAL A 252 -37.11 -6.29 -7.98
C VAL A 252 -37.30 -7.79 -7.74
N ASP A 253 -37.91 -8.46 -8.72
CA ASP A 253 -38.15 -9.91 -8.69
C ASP A 253 -36.81 -10.67 -8.48
N PRO A 254 -36.71 -11.57 -7.47
CA PRO A 254 -35.50 -12.33 -7.20
C PRO A 254 -35.23 -13.48 -8.18
N ASP A 255 -36.12 -13.79 -9.14
CA ASP A 255 -35.98 -14.96 -10.01
C ASP A 255 -34.86 -14.80 -11.07
N LEU A 256 -33.66 -15.23 -10.71
CA LEU A 256 -32.52 -15.37 -11.64
C LEU A 256 -32.65 -16.57 -12.60
N THR A 257 -33.62 -17.47 -12.44
CA THR A 257 -33.81 -18.63 -13.33
C THR A 257 -34.58 -18.26 -14.62
N ALA A 258 -35.28 -17.14 -14.63
CA ALA A 258 -36.10 -16.67 -15.76
C ALA A 258 -35.30 -16.09 -16.96
N THR A 259 -33.96 -16.09 -16.94
CA THR A 259 -33.15 -15.70 -18.12
C THR A 259 -33.22 -16.78 -19.19
N ARG A 260 -34.34 -16.85 -19.92
CA ARG A 260 -34.45 -17.55 -21.19
C ARG A 260 -33.53 -16.89 -22.21
N VAL A 261 -32.26 -17.33 -22.22
CA VAL A 261 -31.39 -17.19 -23.40
C VAL A 261 -32.11 -17.89 -24.55
N ARG A 262 -32.81 -17.11 -25.38
CA ARG A 262 -33.24 -17.61 -26.69
C ARG A 262 -31.96 -17.97 -27.42
N ARG A 263 -31.70 -19.27 -27.62
CA ARG A 263 -30.78 -19.69 -28.67
C ARG A 263 -31.30 -19.05 -29.96
N ARG A 264 -30.59 -18.02 -30.44
CA ARG A 264 -30.55 -17.78 -31.88
C ARG A 264 -29.92 -19.02 -32.46
N GLU A 265 -30.69 -19.78 -33.22
CA GLU A 265 -30.10 -20.77 -34.11
C GLU A 265 -29.18 -20.00 -35.04
N VAL A 266 -27.89 -20.36 -35.02
CA VAL A 266 -26.91 -19.79 -35.94
C VAL A 266 -27.17 -20.50 -37.25
N ASP A 267 -27.78 -19.77 -38.19
CA ASP A 267 -27.96 -20.23 -39.56
C ASP A 267 -26.57 -20.53 -40.15
N PRO A 268 -26.28 -21.81 -40.50
CA PRO A 268 -24.95 -22.20 -40.94
C PRO A 268 -24.57 -21.65 -42.33
N GLU A 269 -25.52 -21.08 -43.09
CA GLU A 269 -25.27 -20.50 -44.41
C GLU A 269 -25.10 -18.97 -44.37
N ALA A 270 -25.15 -18.34 -43.19
CA ALA A 270 -25.05 -16.89 -42.97
C ALA A 270 -23.63 -16.32 -43.25
N THR A 271 -23.22 -16.36 -44.52
CA THR A 271 -21.95 -15.84 -45.03
C THR A 271 -21.86 -14.34 -44.79
N THR A 272 -21.10 -13.94 -43.77
CA THR A 272 -20.88 -12.53 -43.43
C THR A 272 -19.89 -11.90 -44.41
N VAL A 273 -20.42 -11.32 -45.49
CA VAL A 273 -19.63 -10.54 -46.45
C VAL A 273 -19.19 -9.24 -45.78
N VAL A 274 -17.95 -9.22 -45.30
CA VAL A 274 -17.30 -7.99 -44.83
C VAL A 274 -17.03 -7.10 -46.05
N PRO A 275 -17.57 -5.86 -46.11
CA PRO A 275 -17.32 -4.97 -47.23
C PRO A 275 -15.84 -4.55 -47.24
N ARG A 276 -15.17 -4.73 -48.37
CA ARG A 276 -13.84 -4.12 -48.58
C ARG A 276 -14.02 -2.61 -48.67
N VAL A 277 -13.35 -1.87 -47.79
CA VAL A 277 -13.05 -0.46 -48.02
C VAL A 277 -12.11 -0.41 -49.23
N GLY A 278 -12.45 0.37 -50.25
CA GLY A 278 -11.65 0.51 -51.46
C GLY A 278 -10.52 1.52 -51.28
N ASP A 279 -9.42 1.30 -52.00
CA ASP A 279 -8.31 2.25 -52.09
C ASP A 279 -8.76 3.58 -52.68
N GLN A 280 -8.20 4.69 -52.18
CA GLN A 280 -7.70 5.75 -53.05
C GLN A 280 -6.36 6.29 -52.53
N ASP A 281 -5.52 6.58 -53.52
CA ASP A 281 -4.31 7.40 -53.53
C ASP A 281 -3.02 6.89 -52.86
N GLU A 282 -1.92 7.15 -53.58
CA GLU A 282 -0.60 6.55 -53.43
C GLU A 282 0.35 7.48 -52.65
N GLU A 283 1.32 6.93 -51.90
CA GLU A 283 2.74 7.14 -52.21
C GLU A 283 3.68 6.21 -51.40
N ARG A 284 4.62 5.57 -52.13
CA ARG A 284 5.99 5.13 -51.74
C ARG A 284 6.27 4.86 -50.25
N THR A 285 6.73 3.67 -49.85
CA THR A 285 8.17 3.28 -49.97
C THR A 285 8.44 1.83 -49.50
N THR A 286 9.22 1.07 -50.30
CA THR A 286 10.06 -0.12 -50.00
C THR A 286 9.58 -1.20 -49.01
N VAL A 287 9.40 -2.42 -49.54
CA VAL A 287 9.25 -3.66 -48.76
C VAL A 287 10.61 -4.24 -48.34
N LEU A 288 10.71 -4.70 -47.09
CA LEU A 288 11.75 -5.63 -46.62
C LEU A 288 11.12 -6.75 -45.80
N THR A 289 11.07 -7.97 -46.37
CA THR A 289 10.53 -9.16 -45.70
C THR A 289 11.63 -9.93 -44.95
N ARG A 290 11.37 -10.27 -43.68
CA ARG A 290 12.07 -11.36 -42.99
C ARG A 290 11.06 -12.18 -42.19
N THR A 291 10.84 -13.41 -42.63
CA THR A 291 10.03 -14.42 -41.95
C THR A 291 10.73 -14.87 -40.66
N ALA A 292 9.96 -15.14 -39.61
CA ALA A 292 10.45 -15.82 -38.40
C ALA A 292 10.27 -17.34 -38.54
N PRO A 293 11.23 -18.17 -38.12
CA PRO A 293 11.07 -19.62 -38.03
C PRO A 293 10.38 -20.02 -36.71
N THR A 294 9.68 -21.15 -36.74
CA THR A 294 9.19 -21.85 -35.53
C THR A 294 10.31 -22.66 -34.88
N PRO A 295 10.23 -22.93 -33.55
CA PRO A 295 11.08 -23.94 -32.91
C PRO A 295 10.59 -25.36 -33.22
N ASP A 296 11.52 -26.31 -33.24
CA ASP A 296 11.29 -27.76 -33.22
C ASP A 296 12.01 -28.36 -31.99
N ASP A 297 11.57 -29.51 -31.51
CA ASP A 297 12.21 -30.23 -30.40
C ASP A 297 13.56 -30.87 -30.81
N ASP A 298 14.54 -30.90 -29.89
CA ASP A 298 15.27 -32.16 -29.61
C ASP A 298 15.98 -32.16 -28.24
N GLU A 299 16.41 -33.34 -27.80
CA GLU A 299 16.94 -33.66 -26.48
C GLU A 299 18.37 -33.14 -26.17
N ARG A 300 18.66 -32.97 -24.87
CA ARG A 300 19.84 -33.49 -24.09
C ARG A 300 20.48 -32.47 -23.16
N THR A 301 20.56 -32.84 -21.88
CA THR A 301 21.58 -32.33 -20.95
C THR A 301 21.97 -33.45 -19.99
N THR A 302 23.19 -33.97 -20.15
CA THR A 302 23.73 -35.08 -19.34
C THR A 302 24.33 -34.57 -18.03
N VAL A 303 24.19 -35.34 -16.95
CA VAL A 303 24.67 -34.98 -15.60
C VAL A 303 26.00 -35.66 -15.27
N MET A 304 27.04 -34.88 -14.94
CA MET A 304 28.16 -35.16 -14.00
C MET A 304 28.85 -33.79 -13.72
N ARG A 305 29.24 -33.39 -12.50
CA ARG A 305 30.23 -33.95 -11.52
C ARG A 305 31.66 -34.01 -12.10
N ALA A 306 32.74 -33.67 -11.37
CA ALA A 306 32.93 -32.95 -10.08
C ALA A 306 34.44 -32.69 -9.88
N ALA A 307 34.83 -31.95 -8.81
CA ALA A 307 36.22 -31.76 -8.32
C ALA A 307 37.12 -30.91 -9.28
N SER A 308 38.23 -30.25 -8.94
CA SER A 308 38.99 -29.80 -7.75
C SER A 308 40.37 -29.29 -8.31
N ASP A 309 41.41 -28.72 -7.66
CA ASP A 309 41.88 -28.43 -6.28
C ASP A 309 42.80 -27.14 -6.29
N ASP A 310 43.28 -26.68 -5.11
CA ASP A 310 44.56 -25.95 -4.76
C ASP A 310 44.92 -24.54 -5.33
N GLU A 311 45.78 -23.65 -4.74
CA GLU A 311 46.54 -23.41 -3.44
C GLU A 311 47.00 -21.90 -3.41
N ASP A 312 47.62 -21.18 -2.43
CA ASP A 312 47.59 -21.02 -0.94
C ASP A 312 48.03 -19.56 -0.55
N GLU A 313 49.08 -19.04 -1.18
CA GLU A 313 49.92 -17.92 -0.67
C GLU A 313 49.18 -16.56 -0.50
N ARG A 314 49.06 -15.99 0.72
CA ARG A 314 50.08 -15.26 1.52
C ARG A 314 50.67 -14.05 0.76
N THR A 315 50.66 -12.82 1.29
CA THR A 315 51.41 -12.41 2.49
C THR A 315 51.00 -11.00 3.01
N THR A 316 51.17 -10.78 4.32
CA THR A 316 51.31 -9.53 5.11
C THR A 316 51.89 -8.28 4.37
N ILE A 317 51.70 -7.01 4.81
CA ILE A 317 52.26 -6.35 6.03
C ILE A 317 51.43 -5.08 6.44
N PHE A 318 51.59 -4.67 7.71
CA PHE A 318 51.08 -3.45 8.37
C PHE A 318 51.42 -2.09 7.70
N GLY A 319 50.62 -1.06 8.02
CA GLY A 319 51.02 0.36 7.98
C GLY A 319 50.12 1.24 8.86
N ARG A 320 50.72 2.02 9.76
CA ARG A 320 50.08 3.17 10.45
C ARG A 320 50.73 4.44 9.91
N ASP A 321 49.93 5.49 9.74
CA ASP A 321 50.03 6.76 10.49
C ASP A 321 48.66 7.48 10.44
#